data_AF-A0A238U5T6-F1
#
_entry.id   AF-A0A238U5T6-F1
#
_cell.length_a   1.000
_cell.length_b   1.000
_cell.length_c   1.000
_cell.angle_alpha   90.00
_cell.angle_beta   90.00
_cell.angle_gamma   90.00
#
_symmetry.space_group_name_H-M   'P 1'
#
loop_
_entity.id
_entity.type
_entity.pdbx_description
1 polymer ?
#
loop_
_entity_poly.entity_id
_entity_poly.type
_entity_poly.pdbx_seq_one_letter_code
_entity_poly.pdbx_strand_id
1 'polypeptide(L)'
;MGRKAIDRERKQLSKKAEVWVKELFYKVQYEKLNKLTLDDLAALIQKSKSTIYTYFKTKEEIYQTMVAMILNDIQEVVFDELPNEADLVVLYESILLKISDAVEGISIHFLDEIQTNFPQIWTEIKSITDKVLITFSLIYEEGMKTGVFTNFNITFLLAMDNAFIMNIMTDHERFKDENLSLKDIVSQYLQLRIKALTK
;
A
#
# COMPACT_ATOMS: atom_id res chain seq x y z
N MET A 1 -15.40 -42.35 -2.45
CA MET A 1 -15.52 -41.62 -1.17
C MET A 1 -14.42 -40.55 -1.12
N GLY A 2 -14.76 -39.29 -1.43
CA GLY A 2 -13.80 -38.18 -1.36
C GLY A 2 -13.49 -37.86 0.09
N ARG A 3 -12.21 -37.80 0.45
CA ARG A 3 -11.77 -37.41 1.79
C ARG A 3 -12.29 -36.00 2.07
N LYS A 4 -13.15 -35.85 3.09
CA LYS A 4 -13.48 -34.55 3.68
C LYS A 4 -12.17 -33.83 4.01
N ALA A 5 -12.00 -32.62 3.49
CA ALA A 5 -10.92 -31.74 3.93
C ALA A 5 -11.10 -31.54 5.43
N ILE A 6 -10.21 -32.14 6.22
CA ILE A 6 -10.13 -31.87 7.65
C ILE A 6 -9.73 -30.40 7.75
N ASP A 7 -10.59 -29.56 8.32
CA ASP A 7 -10.25 -28.17 8.65
C ASP A 7 -9.24 -28.23 9.80
N ARG A 8 -7.99 -28.52 9.46
CA ARG A 8 -6.86 -28.41 10.38
C ARG A 8 -6.67 -26.93 10.65
N GLU A 9 -6.51 -26.56 11.92
CA GLU A 9 -6.05 -25.22 12.29
C GLU A 9 -4.78 -24.90 11.49
N ARG A 10 -4.82 -23.79 10.75
CA ARG A 10 -3.68 -23.36 9.94
C ARG A 10 -2.60 -22.83 10.85
N LYS A 11 -1.36 -23.01 10.42
CA LYS A 11 -0.23 -22.41 11.13
C LYS A 11 -0.27 -20.91 10.94
N GLN A 12 0.05 -20.18 12.00
CA GLN A 12 0.42 -18.77 11.85
C GLN A 12 1.58 -18.64 10.86
N LEU A 13 1.61 -17.51 10.15
CA LEU A 13 2.65 -17.23 9.17
C LEU A 13 4.01 -17.21 9.89
N SER A 14 4.91 -18.08 9.46
CA SER A 14 6.28 -18.11 9.99
C SER A 14 7.15 -17.07 9.28
N LYS A 15 8.27 -16.63 9.89
CA LYS A 15 9.27 -15.77 9.21
C LYS A 15 9.73 -16.32 7.86
N LYS A 16 9.92 -17.65 7.76
CA LYS A 16 10.26 -18.29 6.47
C LYS A 16 9.13 -18.20 5.44
N ALA A 17 7.88 -18.13 5.91
CA ALA A 17 6.72 -17.97 5.06
C ALA A 17 6.56 -16.54 4.55
N GLU A 18 6.75 -15.55 5.42
CA GLU A 18 6.82 -14.14 5.03
C GLU A 18 7.81 -13.90 3.88
N VAL A 19 9.00 -14.51 3.93
CA VAL A 19 10.01 -14.36 2.87
C VAL A 19 9.48 -14.78 1.50
N TRP A 20 8.82 -15.94 1.39
CA TRP A 20 8.31 -16.37 0.09
C TRP A 20 6.99 -15.69 -0.28
N VAL A 21 6.22 -15.16 0.68
CA VAL A 21 5.08 -14.28 0.40
C VAL A 21 5.57 -12.98 -0.24
N LYS A 22 6.65 -12.38 0.28
CA LYS A 22 7.31 -11.22 -0.32
C LYS A 22 7.84 -11.54 -1.73
N GLU A 23 8.48 -12.70 -1.92
CA GLU A 23 8.91 -13.13 -3.25
C GLU A 23 7.73 -13.27 -4.23
N LEU A 24 6.63 -13.87 -3.78
CA LEU A 24 5.42 -14.04 -4.58
C LEU A 24 4.81 -12.68 -4.94
N PHE A 25 4.81 -11.72 -4.01
CA PHE A 25 4.34 -10.35 -4.25
C PHE A 25 5.07 -9.72 -5.45
N TYR A 26 6.39 -9.82 -5.55
CA TYR A 26 7.13 -9.29 -6.71
C TYR A 26 6.80 -10.01 -8.02
N LYS A 27 6.46 -11.30 -7.98
CA LYS A 27 6.14 -12.10 -9.17
C LYS A 27 4.75 -11.84 -9.73
N VAL A 28 3.80 -11.41 -8.90
CA VAL A 28 2.39 -11.23 -9.32
C VAL A 28 2.06 -9.79 -9.71
N GLN A 29 3.04 -8.87 -9.68
CA GLN A 29 2.81 -7.43 -9.90
C GLN A 29 2.03 -7.12 -11.18
N TYR A 30 2.33 -7.81 -12.27
CA TYR A 30 1.74 -7.56 -13.59
C TYR A 30 0.80 -8.67 -14.05
N GLU A 31 0.39 -9.55 -13.13
CA GLU A 31 -0.47 -10.69 -13.44
C GLU A 31 -1.95 -10.33 -13.31
N LYS A 32 -2.81 -11.12 -13.97
CA LYS A 32 -4.25 -11.07 -13.72
C LYS A 32 -4.58 -11.87 -12.47
N LEU A 33 -4.56 -11.23 -11.32
CA LEU A 33 -4.68 -11.85 -9.99
C LEU A 33 -5.94 -12.70 -9.86
N ASN A 34 -7.04 -12.29 -10.51
CA ASN A 34 -8.30 -13.04 -10.50
C ASN A 34 -8.23 -14.39 -11.26
N LYS A 35 -7.32 -14.53 -12.23
CA LYS A 35 -7.11 -15.74 -13.04
C LYS A 35 -6.20 -16.74 -12.38
N LEU A 36 -5.31 -16.30 -11.50
CA LEU A 36 -4.41 -17.19 -10.79
C LEU A 36 -5.17 -18.08 -9.82
N THR A 37 -4.76 -19.34 -9.73
CA THR A 37 -5.17 -20.29 -8.70
C THR A 37 -4.12 -20.38 -7.61
N LEU A 38 -4.50 -20.97 -6.47
CA LEU A 38 -3.56 -21.20 -5.37
C LEU A 38 -2.38 -22.11 -5.78
N ASP A 39 -2.62 -23.02 -6.73
CA ASP A 39 -1.60 -23.89 -7.30
C ASP A 39 -0.64 -23.12 -8.22
N ASP A 40 -1.15 -22.17 -9.01
CA ASP A 40 -0.31 -21.30 -9.85
C ASP A 40 0.60 -20.44 -8.96
N LEU A 41 0.05 -19.87 -7.89
CA LEU A 41 0.81 -19.11 -6.89
C LEU A 41 1.90 -19.97 -6.24
N ALA A 42 1.62 -21.23 -5.92
CA ALA A 42 2.62 -22.16 -5.39
C ALA A 42 3.77 -22.40 -6.39
N ALA A 43 3.43 -22.56 -7.68
CA ALA A 43 4.39 -22.82 -8.74
C ALA A 43 5.33 -21.63 -8.98
N LEU A 44 4.82 -20.39 -8.92
CA LEU A 44 5.60 -19.16 -9.13
C LEU A 44 6.81 -19.04 -8.19
N ILE A 45 6.68 -19.53 -6.95
CA ILE A 45 7.74 -19.53 -5.92
C ILE A 45 8.32 -20.92 -5.63
N GLN A 46 8.07 -21.88 -6.52
CA GLN A 46 8.60 -23.24 -6.44
C GLN A 46 8.32 -23.93 -5.09
N LYS A 47 7.14 -23.68 -4.50
CA LYS A 47 6.68 -24.36 -3.28
C LYS A 47 5.77 -25.51 -3.61
N SER A 48 5.81 -26.56 -2.78
CA SER A 48 4.82 -27.61 -2.88
C SER A 48 3.43 -27.05 -2.56
N LYS A 49 2.40 -27.60 -3.21
CA LYS A 49 1.00 -27.33 -2.88
C LYS A 49 0.78 -27.41 -1.36
N SER A 50 1.23 -28.51 -0.76
CA SER A 50 1.11 -28.73 0.69
C SER A 50 1.72 -27.62 1.55
N THR A 51 2.77 -26.94 1.08
CA THR A 51 3.38 -25.80 1.80
C THR A 51 2.43 -24.61 1.81
N ILE A 52 1.87 -24.23 0.66
CA ILE A 52 0.89 -23.13 0.58
C ILE A 52 -0.37 -23.44 1.41
N TYR A 53 -0.93 -24.64 1.23
CA TYR A 53 -2.13 -25.08 1.93
C TYR A 53 -1.95 -25.21 3.46
N THR A 54 -0.72 -25.19 3.96
CA THR A 54 -0.43 -25.14 5.41
C THR A 54 -0.80 -23.78 6.03
N TYR A 55 -0.69 -22.71 5.25
CA TYR A 55 -0.89 -21.33 5.71
C TYR A 55 -2.18 -20.71 5.18
N PHE A 56 -2.63 -21.09 3.98
CA PHE A 56 -3.73 -20.42 3.27
C PHE A 56 -4.79 -21.42 2.78
N LYS A 57 -6.09 -21.13 2.95
CA LYS A 57 -7.20 -21.85 2.30
C LYS A 57 -7.56 -21.26 0.94
N THR A 58 -7.33 -19.97 0.70
CA THR A 58 -7.67 -19.33 -0.57
C THR A 58 -6.57 -18.40 -1.07
N LYS A 59 -6.64 -18.00 -2.34
CA LYS A 59 -5.69 -17.02 -2.92
C LYS A 59 -5.90 -15.62 -2.34
N GLU A 60 -7.14 -15.30 -1.98
CA GLU A 60 -7.52 -14.05 -1.34
C GLU A 60 -6.80 -13.89 0.00
N GLU A 61 -6.65 -14.96 0.80
CA GLU A 61 -5.87 -14.90 2.05
C GLU A 61 -4.39 -14.58 1.80
N ILE A 62 -3.81 -15.06 0.68
CA ILE A 62 -2.44 -14.72 0.29
C ILE A 62 -2.35 -13.23 -0.05
N TYR A 63 -3.23 -12.76 -0.93
CA TYR A 63 -3.23 -11.35 -1.35
C TYR A 63 -3.49 -10.41 -0.16
N GLN A 64 -4.40 -10.79 0.74
CA GLN A 64 -4.66 -10.05 1.97
C GLN A 64 -3.42 -10.00 2.84
N THR A 65 -2.70 -11.12 2.97
CA THR A 65 -1.43 -11.16 3.73
C THR A 65 -0.36 -10.28 3.09
N MET A 66 -0.20 -10.32 1.77
CA MET A 66 0.75 -9.45 1.05
C MET A 66 0.45 -7.98 1.30
N VAL A 67 -0.81 -7.58 1.13
CA VAL A 67 -1.26 -6.20 1.34
C VAL A 67 -1.09 -5.82 2.81
N ALA A 68 -1.49 -6.66 3.75
CA ALA A 68 -1.33 -6.39 5.19
C ALA A 68 0.14 -6.17 5.58
N MET A 69 1.09 -6.92 5.01
CA MET A 69 2.52 -6.71 5.27
C MET A 69 2.96 -5.31 4.83
N ILE A 70 2.55 -4.86 3.65
CA ILE A 70 2.86 -3.51 3.13
C ILE A 70 2.18 -2.43 4.00
N LEU A 71 0.90 -2.64 4.32
CA LEU A 71 0.13 -1.70 5.13
C LEU A 71 0.70 -1.55 6.55
N ASN A 72 1.24 -2.63 7.12
CA ASN A 72 1.95 -2.57 8.40
C ASN A 72 3.24 -1.76 8.28
N ASP A 73 4.03 -1.97 7.23
CA ASP A 73 5.24 -1.16 6.98
C ASP A 73 4.88 0.34 6.87
N ILE A 74 3.78 0.69 6.18
CA ILE A 74 3.26 2.08 6.11
C ILE A 74 2.81 2.58 7.49
N GLN A 75 2.14 1.74 8.28
CA GLN A 75 1.69 2.15 9.61
C GLN A 75 2.86 2.47 10.53
N GLU A 76 3.86 1.60 10.60
CA GLU A 76 5.05 1.77 11.43
C GLU A 76 5.74 3.10 11.07
N VAL A 77 5.92 3.39 9.79
CA VAL A 77 6.66 4.60 9.38
C VAL A 77 5.88 5.90 9.56
N VAL A 78 4.54 5.88 9.43
CA VAL A 78 3.71 7.10 9.51
C VAL A 78 3.32 7.42 10.95
N PHE A 79 3.07 6.43 11.79
CA PHE A 79 2.45 6.63 13.10
C PHE A 79 3.42 6.48 14.28
N ASP A 80 4.54 5.75 14.14
CA ASP A 80 5.46 5.51 15.28
C ASP A 80 6.62 6.52 15.35
N GLU A 81 6.90 7.28 14.28
CA GLU A 81 8.09 8.15 14.18
C GLU A 81 7.77 9.63 13.95
N LEU A 82 6.76 10.20 14.61
CA LEU A 82 6.56 11.66 14.61
C LEU A 82 7.51 12.30 15.64
N PRO A 83 8.56 13.02 15.23
CA PRO A 83 9.46 13.69 16.16
C PRO A 83 8.71 14.85 16.83
N ASN A 84 8.73 14.91 18.15
CA ASN A 84 8.08 15.95 18.94
C ASN A 84 8.64 17.37 18.70
N GLU A 85 9.76 17.50 17.96
CA GLU A 85 10.52 18.75 17.78
C GLU A 85 11.03 18.99 16.34
N ALA A 86 10.56 18.21 15.36
CA ALA A 86 11.01 18.41 13.97
C ALA A 86 10.36 19.64 13.33
N ASP A 87 11.14 20.33 12.48
CA ASP A 87 10.60 21.29 11.52
C ASP A 87 9.50 20.60 10.69
N LEU A 88 8.34 21.26 10.53
CA LEU A 88 7.16 20.68 9.89
C LEU A 88 7.40 20.29 8.42
N VAL A 89 8.26 21.02 7.71
CA VAL A 89 8.67 20.68 6.34
C VAL A 89 9.49 19.40 6.36
N VAL A 90 10.48 19.32 7.25
CA VAL A 90 11.35 18.14 7.39
C VAL A 90 10.55 16.91 7.83
N LEU A 91 9.58 17.09 8.71
CA LEU A 91 8.65 16.04 9.13
C LEU A 91 7.83 15.52 7.94
N TYR A 92 7.25 16.43 7.16
CA TYR A 92 6.49 16.07 5.97
C TYR A 92 7.35 15.31 4.96
N GLU A 93 8.55 15.81 4.65
CA GLU A 93 9.49 15.18 3.71
C GLU A 93 9.96 13.80 4.21
N SER A 94 10.16 13.63 5.51
CA SER A 94 10.53 12.36 6.12
C SER A 94 9.41 11.32 5.99
N ILE A 95 8.17 11.70 6.33
CA ILE A 95 7.00 10.82 6.15
C ILE A 95 6.81 10.47 4.68
N LEU A 96 6.94 11.45 3.79
CA LEU A 96 6.87 11.27 2.35
C LEU A 96 7.89 10.24 1.85
N LEU A 97 9.16 10.39 2.22
CA LEU A 97 10.21 9.48 1.80
C LEU A 97 9.91 8.05 2.25
N LYS A 98 9.52 7.87 3.52
CA LYS A 98 9.20 6.54 4.06
C LYS A 98 7.99 5.90 3.40
N ILE A 99 6.92 6.66 3.15
CA ILE A 99 5.76 6.16 2.39
C ILE A 99 6.20 5.75 0.98
N SER A 100 7.01 6.58 0.32
CA SER A 100 7.51 6.32 -1.03
C SER A 100 8.35 5.05 -1.10
N ASP A 101 9.16 4.79 -0.07
CA ASP A 101 9.95 3.56 0.06
C ASP A 101 9.06 2.35 0.39
N ALA A 102 8.06 2.51 1.26
CA ALA A 102 7.12 1.42 1.61
C ALA A 102 6.27 0.96 0.42
N VAL A 103 5.97 1.85 -0.53
CA VAL A 103 5.25 1.51 -1.76
C VAL A 103 6.17 1.10 -2.92
N GLU A 104 7.47 1.02 -2.69
CA GLU A 104 8.43 0.62 -3.71
C GLU A 104 8.19 -0.81 -4.21
N GLY A 105 8.21 -0.99 -5.53
CA GLY A 105 7.95 -2.28 -6.17
C GLY A 105 6.48 -2.66 -6.27
N ILE A 106 5.55 -1.87 -5.72
CA ILE A 106 4.13 -1.97 -6.03
C ILE A 106 3.90 -1.35 -7.42
N SER A 107 3.35 -2.13 -8.33
CA SER A 107 2.87 -1.67 -9.63
C SER A 107 1.45 -1.12 -9.52
N ILE A 108 1.14 -0.16 -10.38
CA ILE A 108 -0.22 0.39 -10.51
C ILE A 108 -1.20 -0.70 -10.96
N HIS A 109 -0.75 -1.61 -11.84
CA HIS A 109 -1.52 -2.78 -12.28
C HIS A 109 -1.97 -3.66 -11.11
N PHE A 110 -1.07 -3.95 -10.16
CA PHE A 110 -1.41 -4.72 -8.97
C PHE A 110 -2.51 -4.04 -8.14
N LEU A 111 -2.41 -2.72 -7.92
CA LEU A 111 -3.43 -1.98 -7.18
C LEU A 111 -4.78 -1.95 -7.91
N ASP A 112 -4.78 -1.79 -9.24
CA ASP A 112 -5.98 -1.86 -10.07
C ASP A 112 -6.65 -3.25 -9.97
N GLU A 113 -5.87 -4.34 -10.07
CA GLU A 113 -6.39 -5.69 -9.91
C GLU A 113 -6.98 -5.94 -8.50
N ILE A 114 -6.34 -5.42 -7.44
CA ILE A 114 -6.87 -5.47 -6.07
C ILE A 114 -8.18 -4.67 -5.94
N GLN A 115 -8.20 -3.42 -6.44
CA GLN A 115 -9.37 -2.54 -6.40
C GLN A 115 -10.56 -3.18 -7.13
N THR A 116 -10.32 -3.74 -8.32
CA THR A 116 -11.36 -4.27 -9.20
C THR A 116 -11.86 -5.64 -8.77
N ASN A 117 -10.97 -6.56 -8.37
CA ASN A 117 -11.33 -7.95 -8.16
C ASN A 117 -11.39 -8.38 -6.69
N PHE A 118 -10.77 -7.61 -5.78
CA PHE A 118 -10.66 -7.97 -4.36
C PHE A 118 -11.10 -6.81 -3.45
N PRO A 119 -12.37 -6.37 -3.53
CA PRO A 119 -12.85 -5.16 -2.87
C PRO A 119 -12.71 -5.18 -1.35
N GLN A 120 -12.74 -6.35 -0.72
CA GLN A 120 -12.50 -6.48 0.72
C GLN A 120 -11.06 -6.09 1.09
N ILE A 121 -10.07 -6.54 0.32
CA ILE A 121 -8.66 -6.16 0.51
C ILE A 121 -8.49 -4.66 0.23
N TRP A 122 -9.17 -4.14 -0.80
CA TRP A 122 -9.15 -2.72 -1.12
C TRP A 122 -9.69 -1.83 0.02
N THR A 123 -10.67 -2.31 0.80
CA THR A 123 -11.14 -1.55 1.97
C THR A 123 -10.08 -1.36 3.06
N GLU A 124 -9.14 -2.29 3.19
CA GLU A 124 -8.01 -2.15 4.12
C GLU A 124 -7.05 -1.05 3.65
N ILE A 125 -6.72 -1.04 2.35
CA ILE A 125 -5.89 0.00 1.72
C ILE A 125 -6.53 1.38 1.90
N LYS A 126 -7.84 1.49 1.69
CA LYS A 126 -8.60 2.72 1.94
C LYS A 126 -8.49 3.18 3.38
N SER A 127 -8.67 2.27 4.34
CA SER A 127 -8.59 2.61 5.76
C SER A 127 -7.22 3.15 6.17
N ILE A 128 -6.13 2.60 5.63
CA ILE A 128 -4.79 3.13 5.89
C ILE A 128 -4.58 4.47 5.22
N THR A 129 -5.04 4.61 3.97
CA THR A 129 -5.01 5.89 3.25
C THR A 129 -5.68 6.99 4.05
N ASP A 130 -6.89 6.74 4.58
CA ASP A 130 -7.62 7.72 5.40
C ASP A 130 -6.81 8.14 6.64
N LYS A 131 -6.16 7.19 7.31
CA LYS A 131 -5.31 7.48 8.47
C LYS A 131 -4.09 8.33 8.10
N VAL A 132 -3.44 8.04 6.97
CA VAL A 132 -2.31 8.82 6.46
C VAL A 132 -2.76 10.25 6.14
N LEU A 133 -3.93 10.41 5.50
CA LEU A 133 -4.50 11.72 5.20
C LEU A 133 -4.83 12.53 6.46
N ILE A 134 -5.31 11.87 7.52
CA ILE A 134 -5.50 12.51 8.83
C ILE A 134 -4.16 12.99 9.41
N THR A 135 -3.09 12.19 9.31
CA THR A 135 -1.76 12.65 9.74
C THR A 135 -1.31 13.88 8.96
N PHE A 136 -1.51 13.90 7.64
CA PHE A 136 -1.18 15.09 6.84
C PHE A 136 -2.07 16.28 7.17
N SER A 137 -3.35 16.09 7.53
CA SER A 137 -4.20 17.20 7.94
C SER A 137 -3.66 17.92 9.17
N LEU A 138 -3.16 17.17 10.17
CA LEU A 138 -2.55 17.73 11.37
C LEU A 138 -1.28 18.53 11.05
N ILE A 139 -0.45 18.04 10.13
CA ILE A 139 0.75 18.75 9.68
C ILE A 139 0.38 20.04 8.94
N TYR A 140 -0.63 19.98 8.06
CA TYR A 140 -1.12 21.16 7.34
C TYR A 140 -1.69 22.20 8.30
N GLU A 141 -2.51 21.79 9.28
CA GLU A 141 -3.09 22.66 10.29
C GLU A 141 -2.01 23.39 11.09
N GLU A 142 -1.02 22.66 11.62
CA GLU A 142 0.03 23.27 12.44
C GLU A 142 0.93 24.18 11.60
N GLY A 143 1.27 23.80 10.36
CA GLY A 143 2.09 24.63 9.49
C GLY A 143 1.38 25.92 9.05
N MET A 144 0.06 25.87 8.82
CA MET A 144 -0.74 27.06 8.57
C MET A 144 -0.82 27.96 9.80
N LYS A 145 -1.06 27.37 10.98
CA LYS A 145 -1.16 28.09 12.27
C LYS A 145 0.16 28.78 12.66
N THR A 146 1.29 28.12 12.46
CA THR A 146 2.63 28.65 12.77
C THR A 146 3.17 29.57 11.68
N GLY A 147 2.47 29.66 10.54
CA GLY A 147 2.82 30.52 9.42
C GLY A 147 3.89 29.95 8.49
N VAL A 148 4.38 28.73 8.74
CA VAL A 148 5.32 27.99 7.87
C VAL A 148 4.68 27.68 6.51
N PHE A 149 3.38 27.35 6.52
CA PHE A 149 2.60 27.10 5.31
C PHE A 149 1.67 28.26 4.95
N THR A 150 1.35 28.34 3.67
CA THR A 150 0.29 29.17 3.10
C THR A 150 -1.07 28.61 3.50
N ASN A 151 -2.01 29.51 3.85
CA ASN A 151 -3.35 29.10 4.25
C ASN A 151 -4.16 28.63 3.05
N PHE A 152 -4.56 27.36 3.07
CA PHE A 152 -5.50 26.77 2.14
C PHE A 152 -6.68 26.16 2.90
N ASN A 153 -7.77 25.88 2.20
CA ASN A 153 -8.86 25.11 2.78
C ASN A 153 -8.44 23.64 2.93
N ILE A 154 -8.33 23.17 4.18
CA ILE A 154 -7.81 21.83 4.48
C ILE A 154 -8.71 20.72 3.95
N THR A 155 -10.03 20.89 4.03
CA THR A 155 -10.99 19.93 3.44
C THR A 155 -10.76 19.76 1.94
N PHE A 156 -10.53 20.85 1.22
CA PHE A 156 -10.19 20.81 -0.20
C PHE A 156 -8.84 20.13 -0.45
N LEU A 157 -7.82 20.45 0.35
CA LEU A 157 -6.51 19.81 0.27
C LEU A 157 -6.62 18.28 0.40
N LEU A 158 -7.32 17.79 1.43
CA LEU A 158 -7.51 16.36 1.67
C LEU A 158 -8.36 15.70 0.60
N ALA A 159 -9.37 16.40 0.06
CA ALA A 159 -10.17 15.89 -1.05
C ALA A 159 -9.32 15.67 -2.30
N MET A 160 -8.39 16.59 -2.60
CA MET A 160 -7.43 16.42 -3.69
C MET A 160 -6.47 15.25 -3.44
N ASP A 161 -5.90 15.17 -2.24
CA ASP A 161 -4.97 14.10 -1.86
C ASP A 161 -5.67 12.73 -1.95
N ASN A 162 -6.91 12.61 -1.46
CA ASN A 162 -7.71 11.40 -1.59
C ASN A 162 -8.06 11.08 -3.05
N ALA A 163 -8.44 12.08 -3.85
CA ALA A 163 -8.77 11.85 -5.26
C ALA A 163 -7.56 11.35 -6.05
N PHE A 164 -6.36 11.83 -5.74
CA PHE A 164 -5.11 11.32 -6.30
C PHE A 164 -4.90 9.85 -5.92
N ILE A 165 -4.98 9.51 -4.63
CA ILE A 165 -4.72 8.13 -4.18
C ILE A 165 -5.78 7.15 -4.70
N MET A 166 -7.05 7.54 -4.72
CA MET A 166 -8.14 6.63 -5.08
C MET A 166 -8.33 6.43 -6.58
N ASN A 167 -7.96 7.42 -7.40
CA ASN A 167 -8.20 7.39 -8.84
C ASN A 167 -6.92 7.38 -9.65
N ILE A 168 -5.89 8.14 -9.27
CA ILE A 168 -4.68 8.28 -10.08
C ILE A 168 -3.72 7.11 -9.81
N MET A 169 -3.57 6.71 -8.55
CA MET A 169 -2.69 5.58 -8.18
C MET A 169 -3.24 4.19 -8.55
N THR A 170 -4.46 4.10 -9.10
CA THR A 170 -5.04 2.86 -9.63
C THR A 170 -5.36 2.93 -11.12
N ASP A 171 -5.05 4.03 -11.81
CA ASP A 171 -5.30 4.18 -13.24
C ASP A 171 -4.11 3.65 -14.05
N HIS A 172 -3.97 2.32 -14.06
CA HIS A 172 -2.86 1.66 -14.74
C HIS A 172 -2.77 2.04 -16.22
N GLU A 173 -3.89 2.07 -16.93
CA GLU A 173 -3.89 2.37 -18.37
C GLU A 173 -3.41 3.80 -18.67
N ARG A 174 -3.65 4.77 -17.77
CA ARG A 174 -3.16 6.13 -17.94
C ARG A 174 -1.65 6.28 -17.85
N PHE A 175 -0.99 5.46 -17.03
CA PHE A 175 0.46 5.54 -16.80
C PHE A 175 1.25 4.40 -17.46
N LYS A 176 0.59 3.52 -18.21
CA LYS A 176 1.17 2.33 -18.82
C LYS A 176 2.32 2.60 -19.79
N ASP A 177 2.25 3.70 -20.53
CA ASP A 177 3.27 4.11 -21.51
C ASP A 177 4.32 5.05 -20.88
N GLU A 178 4.14 5.41 -19.62
CA GLU A 178 5.10 6.23 -18.89
C GLU A 178 6.05 5.32 -18.11
N ASN A 179 7.36 5.62 -18.13
CA ASN A 179 8.34 4.92 -17.31
C ASN A 179 8.30 5.45 -15.86
N LEU A 180 7.10 5.56 -15.29
CA LEU A 180 6.86 6.04 -13.93
C LEU A 180 6.44 4.88 -13.02
N SER A 181 7.20 4.69 -11.95
CA SER A 181 6.79 3.78 -10.88
C SER A 181 5.75 4.44 -9.97
N LEU A 182 5.03 3.63 -9.18
CA LEU A 182 4.12 4.15 -8.15
C LEU A 182 4.86 5.08 -7.18
N LYS A 183 6.10 4.70 -6.81
CA LYS A 183 6.99 5.52 -5.98
C LYS A 183 7.25 6.89 -6.62
N ASP A 184 7.55 6.94 -7.93
CA ASP A 184 7.77 8.21 -8.64
C ASP A 184 6.52 9.09 -8.62
N ILE A 185 5.35 8.50 -8.87
CA ILE A 185 4.06 9.21 -8.89
C ILE A 185 3.75 9.79 -7.51
N VAL A 186 3.85 8.98 -6.45
CA VAL A 186 3.61 9.41 -5.06
C VAL A 186 4.61 10.49 -4.64
N SER A 187 5.90 10.27 -4.91
CA SER A 187 6.96 11.23 -4.60
C SER A 187 6.73 12.58 -5.29
N GLN A 188 6.47 12.57 -6.60
CA GLN A 188 6.26 13.80 -7.36
C GLN A 188 5.00 14.57 -6.92
N TYR A 189 3.90 13.87 -6.66
CA TYR A 189 2.67 14.49 -6.17
C TYR A 189 2.87 15.18 -4.82
N LEU A 190 3.42 14.47 -3.84
CA LEU A 190 3.60 15.02 -2.50
C LEU A 190 4.71 16.10 -2.47
N GLN A 191 5.74 16.00 -3.31
CA GLN A 191 6.70 17.09 -3.53
C GLN A 191 6.04 18.34 -4.12
N LEU A 192 5.12 18.18 -5.08
CA LEU A 192 4.34 19.30 -5.62
C LEU A 192 3.51 19.97 -4.51
N ARG A 193 2.92 19.16 -3.62
CA ARG A 193 2.13 19.64 -2.48
C ARG A 193 2.95 20.47 -1.50
N ILE A 194 4.07 19.94 -1.00
CA ILE A 194 4.89 20.68 -0.02
C ILE A 194 5.45 21.97 -0.61
N LYS A 195 5.86 21.98 -1.88
CA LYS A 195 6.32 23.18 -2.59
C LYS A 195 5.22 24.24 -2.73
N ALA A 196 3.98 23.82 -2.97
CA ALA A 196 2.86 24.76 -3.08
C ALA A 196 2.43 25.32 -1.71
N LEU A 197 2.65 24.57 -0.62
CA LEU A 197 2.29 24.98 0.73
C LEU A 197 3.35 25.88 1.38
N THR A 198 4.63 25.60 1.17
CA THR A 198 5.75 26.31 1.82
C THR A 198 5.87 27.76 1.32
N LYS A 199 6.08 28.69 2.23
CA LYS A 199 6.27 30.13 1.92
C LYS A 199 7.72 30.48 1.56
#